data_AF-A0A9J6CTZ5-F1
#
_entry.id   AF-A0A9J6CTZ5-F1
#
_cell.length_a   1.000
_cell.length_b   1.000
_cell.length_c   1.000
_cell.angle_alpha   90.00
_cell.angle_beta   90.00
_cell.angle_gamma   90.00
#
_symmetry.space_group_name_H-M   'P 1'
#
loop_
_entity.id
_entity.type
_entity.pdbx_description
1 polymer ?
#
loop_
_entity_poly.entity_id
_entity_poly.type
_entity_poly.pdbx_seq_one_letter_code
_entity_poly.pdbx_strand_id
1 'polypeptide(L)'
;MSLCDGAAHPEHKSLLPYQPPLLVCTAHIHWDPEYCDVKLIQTMMLMRELRIIVDDAVQLLRAGSLGGLHRRAVLDTSSIPLLLCGDMNSLPNSGVIEFLKTGHVSADHPDFKELGYKDCLRKMCLESGSLIGGSYTHPFEMKEAYAEGVMPYTNFTFDFKGVIDYIFFTRQHMQVLGVLGPLDPHWLQENKVVGCPHPHVPSDHLPLLAQLEIALVTNGLVQRR
;
A
#
# COMPACT_ATOMS: atom_id res chain seq x y z
N MET A 1 -22.40 58.81 23.81
CA MET A 1 -21.02 58.60 23.34
C MET A 1 -20.22 57.96 24.46
N SER A 2 -19.98 56.66 24.37
CA SER A 2 -18.68 56.05 24.66
C SER A 2 -18.79 54.58 24.29
N LEU A 3 -18.08 54.21 23.23
CA LEU A 3 -17.80 52.84 22.84
C LEU A 3 -16.83 52.25 23.88
N CYS A 4 -17.09 51.02 24.32
CA CYS A 4 -16.06 50.16 24.90
C CYS A 4 -16.25 48.75 24.31
N ASP A 5 -15.56 48.58 23.19
CA ASP A 5 -14.80 47.43 22.72
C ASP A 5 -14.99 46.07 23.39
N GLY A 6 -15.14 45.08 22.49
CA GLY A 6 -15.30 43.69 22.82
C GLY A 6 -14.00 43.03 23.30
N ALA A 7 -14.18 42.06 24.18
CA ALA A 7 -13.22 40.99 24.39
C ALA A 7 -13.92 39.70 23.96
N ALA A 8 -13.66 39.28 22.72
CA ALA A 8 -13.99 37.93 22.29
C ALA A 8 -13.14 36.96 23.12
N HIS A 9 -13.79 36.05 23.83
CA HIS A 9 -13.14 34.92 24.47
C HIS A 9 -12.29 34.17 23.43
N PRO A 10 -11.02 33.83 23.72
CA PRO A 10 -10.24 33.01 22.81
C PRO A 10 -10.93 31.65 22.71
N GLU A 11 -11.37 31.33 21.50
CA GLU A 11 -11.93 30.02 21.17
C GLU A 11 -10.95 28.95 21.65
N HIS A 12 -11.48 28.03 22.44
CA HIS A 12 -10.83 26.83 22.89
C HIS A 12 -10.55 25.97 21.64
N LYS A 13 -9.47 26.25 20.90
CA LYS A 13 -8.98 25.35 19.85
C LYS A 13 -8.69 24.04 20.55
N SER A 14 -9.55 23.05 20.30
CA SER A 14 -9.37 21.70 20.80
C SER A 14 -7.95 21.26 20.44
N LEU A 15 -7.13 21.02 21.47
CA LEU A 15 -5.85 20.34 21.35
C LEU A 15 -6.14 18.86 21.02
N LEU A 16 -6.76 18.60 19.87
CA LEU A 16 -6.74 17.25 19.32
C LEU A 16 -5.28 16.97 19.00
N PRO A 17 -4.68 15.90 19.57
CA PRO A 17 -3.31 15.55 19.23
C PRO A 17 -3.22 15.41 17.72
N TYR A 18 -2.24 16.08 17.13
CA TYR A 18 -1.97 15.99 15.70
C TYR A 18 -1.85 14.51 15.32
N GLN A 19 -2.82 14.00 14.57
CA GLN A 19 -2.77 12.65 14.05
C GLN A 19 -1.95 12.69 12.76
N PRO A 20 -0.89 11.88 12.63
CA PRO A 20 -0.14 11.81 11.39
C PRO A 20 -1.08 11.35 10.26
N PRO A 21 -0.94 11.89 9.05
CA PRO A 21 -1.75 11.49 7.92
C PRO A 21 -1.52 10.02 7.57
N LEU A 22 -2.55 9.36 7.02
CA LEU A 22 -2.47 8.04 6.42
C LEU A 22 -2.57 8.20 4.90
N LEU A 23 -1.59 7.69 4.15
CA LEU A 23 -1.68 7.62 2.70
C LEU A 23 -2.41 6.33 2.30
N VAL A 24 -3.55 6.47 1.63
CA VAL A 24 -4.30 5.35 1.06
C VAL A 24 -4.17 5.41 -0.45
N CYS A 25 -3.74 4.31 -1.05
CA CYS A 25 -3.62 4.13 -2.48
C CYS A 25 -4.46 2.93 -2.94
N THR A 26 -5.12 3.07 -4.07
CA THR A 26 -5.72 1.94 -4.78
C THR A 26 -5.25 1.94 -6.23
N ALA A 27 -5.01 0.75 -6.78
CA ALA A 27 -4.65 0.56 -8.19
C ALA A 27 -5.39 -0.63 -8.80
N HIS A 28 -5.50 -0.62 -10.13
CA HIS A 28 -5.91 -1.77 -10.91
C HIS A 28 -4.90 -1.91 -12.05
N ILE A 29 -4.02 -2.91 -11.93
CA ILE A 29 -2.89 -3.14 -12.82
C ILE A 29 -3.35 -3.90 -14.06
N HIS A 30 -2.65 -3.72 -15.19
CA HIS A 30 -3.01 -4.37 -16.46
C HIS A 30 -3.26 -5.88 -16.30
N TRP A 31 -4.27 -6.40 -16.99
CA TRP A 31 -4.81 -7.73 -16.71
C TRP A 31 -4.13 -8.86 -17.50
N ASP A 32 -3.70 -8.60 -18.73
CA ASP A 32 -3.30 -9.63 -19.67
C ASP A 32 -2.10 -10.46 -19.13
N PRO A 33 -2.25 -11.80 -18.99
CA PRO A 33 -1.20 -12.67 -18.44
C PRO A 33 0.10 -12.63 -19.25
N GLU A 34 0.04 -12.27 -20.54
CA GLU A 34 1.22 -12.14 -21.41
C GLU A 34 2.02 -10.87 -21.17
N TYR A 35 1.63 -9.99 -20.25
CA TYR A 35 2.30 -8.71 -20.03
C TYR A 35 2.78 -8.53 -18.59
N CYS A 36 3.42 -9.55 -18.01
CA CYS A 36 4.02 -9.46 -16.67
C CYS A 36 5.05 -8.33 -16.53
N ASP A 37 5.73 -7.98 -17.62
CA ASP A 37 6.63 -6.82 -17.73
C ASP A 37 5.87 -5.50 -17.51
N VAL A 38 4.73 -5.34 -18.19
CA VAL A 38 3.88 -4.14 -18.04
C VAL A 38 3.36 -4.04 -16.61
N LYS A 39 2.90 -5.15 -16.02
CA LYS A 39 2.41 -5.19 -14.63
C LYS A 39 3.50 -4.76 -13.64
N LEU A 40 4.70 -5.29 -13.81
CA LEU A 40 5.86 -4.94 -12.98
C LEU A 40 6.26 -3.48 -13.13
N ILE A 41 6.37 -2.98 -14.37
CA ILE A 41 6.73 -1.58 -14.65
C ILE A 41 5.66 -0.62 -14.11
N GLN A 42 4.38 -0.91 -14.28
CA GLN A 42 3.29 -0.11 -13.71
C GLN A 42 3.38 -0.04 -12.18
N THR A 43 3.70 -1.16 -11.53
CA THR A 43 3.91 -1.21 -10.08
C THR A 43 5.12 -0.38 -9.66
N MET A 44 6.23 -0.45 -10.39
CA MET A 44 7.41 0.38 -10.13
C MET A 44 7.11 1.87 -10.27
N MET A 45 6.38 2.27 -11.31
CA MET A 45 5.93 3.65 -11.50
C MET A 45 5.03 4.10 -10.35
N LEU A 46 4.08 3.26 -9.94
CA LEU A 46 3.19 3.54 -8.81
C LEU A 46 3.98 3.79 -7.53
N MET A 47 4.91 2.91 -7.18
CA MET A 47 5.71 3.04 -5.95
C MET A 47 6.63 4.26 -5.98
N ARG A 48 7.12 4.66 -7.15
CA ARG A 48 7.88 5.91 -7.34
C ARG A 48 7.01 7.14 -7.07
N GLU A 49 5.81 7.20 -7.65
CA GLU A 49 4.91 8.34 -7.45
C GLU A 49 4.41 8.42 -6.01
N LEU A 50 4.12 7.29 -5.36
CA LEU A 50 3.79 7.26 -3.93
C LEU A 50 4.91 7.82 -3.07
N ARG A 51 6.18 7.50 -3.38
CA ARG A 51 7.33 8.08 -2.70
C ARG A 51 7.37 9.60 -2.84
N ILE A 52 7.16 10.13 -4.05
CA ILE A 52 7.14 11.58 -4.30
C ILE A 52 6.03 12.25 -3.47
N ILE A 53 4.82 11.69 -3.49
CA ILE A 53 3.68 12.20 -2.70
C ILE A 53 4.00 12.22 -1.19
N VAL A 54 4.62 11.15 -0.68
CA VAL A 54 5.02 11.08 0.73
C VAL A 54 6.10 12.11 1.05
N ASP A 55 7.12 12.24 0.20
CA ASP A 55 8.22 13.19 0.41
C ASP A 55 7.70 14.65 0.42
N ASP A 56 6.76 14.98 -0.47
CA ASP A 56 6.10 16.29 -0.51
C ASP A 56 5.24 16.53 0.74
N ALA A 57 4.46 15.53 1.16
CA ALA A 57 3.66 15.61 2.37
C ALA A 57 4.55 15.84 3.60
N VAL A 58 5.65 15.09 3.74
CA VAL A 58 6.63 15.26 4.83
C VAL A 58 7.22 16.67 4.82
N GLN A 59 7.55 17.24 3.66
CA GLN A 59 8.03 18.62 3.56
C GLN A 59 7.01 19.65 4.04
N LEU A 60 5.74 19.49 3.66
CA LEU A 60 4.64 20.37 4.12
C LEU A 60 4.45 20.29 5.63
N LEU A 61 4.53 19.09 6.22
CA LEU A 61 4.42 18.91 7.67
C LEU A 61 5.58 19.56 8.42
N ARG A 62 6.81 19.47 7.88
CA ARG A 62 7.98 20.17 8.43
C ARG A 62 7.80 21.69 8.37
N ALA A 63 7.28 22.22 7.25
CA ALA A 63 7.06 23.66 7.07
C ALA A 63 5.92 24.20 7.96
N GLY A 64 4.84 23.44 8.16
CA GLY A 64 3.73 23.81 9.04
C GLY A 64 4.06 23.76 10.54
N SER A 65 5.15 23.10 10.93
CA SER A 65 5.57 22.94 12.33
C SER A 65 6.38 24.12 12.89
N LEU A 66 6.44 25.26 12.19
CA LEU A 66 7.22 26.47 12.54
C LEU A 66 6.73 27.26 13.78
N GLY A 67 5.93 26.67 14.68
CA GLY A 67 5.36 27.37 15.85
C GLY A 67 5.76 26.85 17.23
N GLY A 68 6.51 25.75 17.35
CA GLY A 68 6.77 25.13 18.66
C GLY A 68 8.20 24.64 18.84
N LEU A 69 8.86 25.08 19.90
CA LEU A 69 10.21 24.69 20.36
C LEU A 69 10.34 23.20 20.79
N HIS A 70 9.51 22.29 20.29
CA HIS A 70 9.59 20.87 20.63
C HIS A 70 10.22 20.06 19.51
N ARG A 71 11.49 19.67 19.77
CA ARG A 71 12.26 18.55 19.18
C ARG A 71 11.90 18.18 17.74
N ARG A 72 12.78 18.57 16.81
CA ARG A 72 12.96 18.01 15.47
C ARG A 72 12.93 16.47 15.52
N ALA A 73 11.75 15.86 15.41
CA ALA A 73 11.68 14.49 14.94
C ALA A 73 12.18 14.52 13.49
N VAL A 74 13.15 13.66 13.16
CA VAL A 74 13.59 13.48 11.78
C VAL A 74 12.45 12.75 11.08
N LEU A 75 11.47 13.52 10.58
CA LEU A 75 10.44 12.96 9.70
C LEU A 75 11.13 12.52 8.42
N ASP A 76 10.87 11.33 7.91
CA ASP A 76 11.36 10.81 6.64
C ASP A 76 10.21 10.11 5.90
N THR A 77 10.48 9.51 4.74
CA THR A 77 9.46 8.79 3.96
C THR A 77 8.82 7.65 4.76
N SER A 78 9.52 7.14 5.78
CA SER A 78 9.02 6.11 6.70
C SER A 78 8.09 6.66 7.78
N SER A 79 7.78 7.97 7.79
CA SER A 79 6.95 8.62 8.82
C SER A 79 5.46 8.70 8.49
N ILE A 80 5.08 8.47 7.23
CA ILE A 80 3.67 8.45 6.80
C ILE A 80 3.29 6.98 6.53
N PRO A 81 2.33 6.42 7.30
CA PRO A 81 1.80 5.10 7.01
C PRO A 81 1.19 5.04 5.60
N LEU A 82 1.42 3.93 4.89
CA LEU A 82 0.88 3.66 3.56
C LEU A 82 0.01 2.43 3.64
N LEU A 83 -1.20 2.52 3.10
CA LEU A 83 -2.13 1.43 2.83
C LEU A 83 -2.34 1.37 1.31
N LEU A 84 -1.88 0.30 0.67
CA LEU A 84 -2.02 0.06 -0.76
C LEU A 84 -2.97 -1.11 -0.98
N CYS A 85 -4.09 -0.86 -1.62
CA CYS A 85 -5.06 -1.88 -2.01
C CYS A 85 -5.11 -2.02 -3.54
N GLY A 86 -5.63 -3.13 -4.04
CA GLY A 86 -6.04 -3.20 -5.43
C GLY A 86 -5.92 -4.56 -6.07
N ASP A 87 -6.39 -4.60 -7.31
CA ASP A 87 -6.19 -5.72 -8.22
C ASP A 87 -4.84 -5.54 -8.92
N MET A 88 -3.89 -6.40 -8.56
CA MET A 88 -2.55 -6.40 -9.13
C MET A 88 -2.47 -7.28 -10.39
N ASN A 89 -3.52 -8.05 -10.70
CA ASN A 89 -3.56 -9.03 -11.79
C ASN A 89 -2.32 -9.94 -11.81
N SER A 90 -1.78 -10.23 -10.63
CA SER A 90 -0.47 -10.82 -10.43
C SER A 90 -0.51 -11.82 -9.29
N LEU A 91 -0.08 -13.05 -9.56
CA LEU A 91 -0.04 -14.13 -8.57
C LEU A 91 1.04 -13.89 -7.50
N PRO A 92 0.96 -14.55 -6.32
CA PRO A 92 1.88 -14.31 -5.21
C PRO A 92 3.36 -14.57 -5.51
N ASN A 93 3.67 -15.35 -6.55
CA ASN A 93 5.02 -15.70 -6.99
C ASN A 93 5.55 -14.82 -8.14
N SER A 94 4.85 -13.72 -8.47
CA SER A 94 5.26 -12.80 -9.54
C SER A 94 6.29 -11.76 -9.06
N GLY A 95 7.00 -11.15 -10.00
CA GLY A 95 7.93 -10.06 -9.74
C GLY A 95 7.24 -8.81 -9.17
N VAL A 96 5.95 -8.61 -9.47
CA VAL A 96 5.12 -7.54 -8.88
C VAL A 96 5.03 -7.72 -7.36
N ILE A 97 4.69 -8.93 -6.93
CA ILE A 97 4.49 -9.24 -5.51
C ILE A 97 5.84 -9.35 -4.78
N GLU A 98 6.88 -9.89 -5.43
CA GLU A 98 8.26 -9.81 -4.93
C GLU A 98 8.66 -8.36 -4.66
N PHE A 99 8.55 -7.50 -5.67
CA PHE A 99 8.95 -6.08 -5.58
C PHE A 99 8.25 -5.38 -4.43
N LEU A 100 6.93 -5.52 -4.33
CA LEU A 100 6.13 -4.91 -3.26
C LEU A 100 6.54 -5.42 -1.87
N LYS A 101 6.72 -6.73 -1.70
CA LYS A 101 6.99 -7.36 -0.39
C LYS A 101 8.41 -7.14 0.12
N THR A 102 9.39 -7.26 -0.77
CA THR A 102 10.82 -7.23 -0.39
C THR A 102 11.41 -5.83 -0.51
N GLY A 103 10.70 -4.91 -1.17
CA GLY A 103 11.18 -3.58 -1.51
C GLY A 103 12.19 -3.57 -2.64
N HIS A 104 12.43 -4.69 -3.31
CA HIS A 104 13.37 -4.77 -4.43
C HIS A 104 13.05 -5.87 -5.43
N VAL A 105 13.53 -5.70 -6.66
CA VAL A 105 13.46 -6.71 -7.73
C VAL A 105 14.70 -6.61 -8.60
N SER A 106 15.24 -7.75 -9.02
CA SER A 106 16.41 -7.80 -9.90
C SER A 106 16.14 -7.10 -11.24
N ALA A 107 17.11 -6.35 -11.77
CA ALA A 107 17.00 -5.78 -13.12
C ALA A 107 17.04 -6.84 -14.23
N ASP A 108 17.41 -8.07 -13.89
CA ASP A 108 17.40 -9.25 -14.76
C ASP A 108 16.22 -10.20 -14.42
N HIS A 109 15.21 -9.72 -13.69
CA HIS A 109 14.04 -10.53 -13.33
C HIS A 109 13.31 -11.05 -14.59
N PRO A 110 12.90 -12.32 -14.64
CA PRO A 110 12.29 -12.94 -15.83
C PRO A 110 11.02 -12.25 -16.29
N ASP A 111 10.26 -11.62 -15.38
CA ASP A 111 9.07 -10.86 -15.76
C ASP A 111 9.36 -9.64 -16.65
N PHE A 112 10.60 -9.16 -16.75
CA PHE A 112 10.95 -8.14 -17.77
C PHE A 112 11.07 -8.71 -19.19
N LYS A 113 10.98 -10.04 -19.36
CA LYS A 113 10.98 -10.76 -20.65
C LYS A 113 12.19 -10.45 -21.55
N GLU A 114 13.29 -9.98 -20.98
CA GLU A 114 14.47 -9.47 -21.71
C GLU A 114 14.16 -8.38 -22.75
N LEU A 115 12.98 -7.77 -22.66
CA LEU A 115 12.59 -6.61 -23.45
C LEU A 115 13.45 -5.44 -22.96
N GLY A 116 14.06 -4.70 -23.88
CA GLY A 116 15.13 -3.72 -23.62
C GLY A 116 14.80 -2.50 -22.75
N TYR A 117 13.95 -2.65 -21.73
CA TYR A 117 13.55 -1.63 -20.75
C TYR A 117 14.67 -1.17 -19.83
N LYS A 118 15.81 -1.89 -19.77
CA LYS A 118 16.92 -1.58 -18.87
C LYS A 118 17.36 -0.12 -18.94
N ASP A 119 17.45 0.45 -20.14
CA ASP A 119 17.93 1.83 -20.29
C ASP A 119 16.91 2.87 -19.80
N CYS A 120 15.60 2.67 -20.04
CA CYS A 120 14.57 3.61 -19.59
C CYS A 120 14.31 3.47 -18.07
N LEU A 121 14.24 2.24 -17.55
CA LEU A 121 14.07 1.97 -16.13
C LEU A 121 15.28 2.44 -15.32
N ARG A 122 16.51 2.25 -15.83
CA ARG A 122 17.71 2.80 -15.20
C ARG A 122 17.64 4.31 -15.08
N LYS A 123 17.21 5.04 -16.12
CA LYS A 123 17.05 6.51 -16.04
C LYS A 123 16.04 6.91 -14.97
N MET A 124 14.86 6.29 -14.98
CA MET A 124 13.80 6.53 -13.99
C MET A 124 14.27 6.26 -12.54
N CYS A 125 15.06 5.21 -12.33
CA CYS A 125 15.52 4.78 -11.02
C CYS A 125 16.79 5.51 -10.56
N LEU A 126 17.69 5.91 -11.45
CA LEU A 126 18.88 6.69 -11.10
C LEU A 126 18.51 8.07 -10.55
N GLU A 127 17.55 8.74 -11.17
CA GLU A 127 17.05 10.05 -10.69
C GLU A 127 16.48 9.98 -9.27
N SER A 128 15.96 8.81 -8.87
CA SER A 128 15.37 8.58 -7.56
C SER A 128 16.29 7.85 -6.58
N GLY A 129 17.51 7.49 -6.99
CA GLY A 129 18.43 6.66 -6.20
C GLY A 129 17.92 5.24 -5.94
N SER A 130 16.98 4.75 -6.76
CA SER A 130 16.23 3.50 -6.56
C SER A 130 16.84 2.30 -7.29
N LEU A 131 18.11 2.38 -7.73
CA LEU A 131 18.85 1.28 -8.35
C LEU A 131 20.10 0.97 -7.50
N ILE A 132 20.10 -0.18 -6.83
CA ILE A 132 21.19 -0.60 -5.93
C ILE A 132 21.65 -1.99 -6.33
N GLY A 133 22.94 -2.14 -6.64
CA GLY A 133 23.54 -3.45 -6.93
C GLY A 133 22.87 -4.22 -8.07
N GLY A 134 22.30 -3.53 -9.06
CA GLY A 134 21.56 -4.16 -10.15
C GLY A 134 20.12 -4.54 -9.83
N SER A 135 19.56 -4.07 -8.71
CA SER A 135 18.14 -4.24 -8.35
C SER A 135 17.42 -2.90 -8.29
N TYR A 136 16.20 -2.86 -8.80
CA TYR A 136 15.29 -1.74 -8.59
C TYR A 136 14.69 -1.84 -7.20
N THR A 137 14.48 -0.71 -6.52
CA THR A 137 14.11 -0.67 -5.09
C THR A 137 13.01 0.36 -4.80
N HIS A 138 12.31 0.21 -3.69
CA HIS A 138 11.44 1.23 -3.11
C HIS A 138 11.63 1.29 -1.58
N PRO A 139 11.35 2.44 -0.93
CA PRO A 139 11.67 2.63 0.49
C PRO A 139 10.62 2.05 1.46
N PHE A 140 9.47 1.61 0.96
CA PHE A 140 8.36 1.18 1.80
C PHE A 140 8.57 -0.27 2.30
N GLU A 141 8.58 -0.48 3.61
CA GLU A 141 8.58 -1.83 4.21
C GLU A 141 7.16 -2.40 4.23
N MET A 142 6.71 -2.96 3.11
CA MET A 142 5.33 -3.42 2.97
C MET A 142 5.10 -4.80 3.59
N LYS A 143 3.87 -5.06 4.02
CA LYS A 143 3.37 -6.36 4.45
C LYS A 143 1.97 -6.58 3.93
N GLU A 144 1.66 -7.81 3.53
CA GLU A 144 0.30 -8.23 3.14
C GLU A 144 -0.58 -8.42 4.38
N ALA A 145 -1.84 -8.02 4.29
CA ALA A 145 -2.82 -8.27 5.34
C ALA A 145 -3.24 -9.76 5.39
N TYR A 146 -3.38 -10.37 4.22
CA TYR A 146 -3.72 -11.78 4.09
C TYR A 146 -2.45 -12.62 4.07
N ALA A 147 -2.27 -13.47 5.08
CA ALA A 147 -1.18 -14.43 5.10
C ALA A 147 -1.37 -15.53 4.04
N GLU A 148 -0.27 -16.15 3.62
CA GLU A 148 -0.29 -17.24 2.66
C GLU A 148 -1.24 -18.37 3.12
N GLY A 149 -2.09 -18.83 2.20
CA GLY A 149 -3.07 -19.89 2.46
C GLY A 149 -4.35 -19.47 3.17
N VAL A 150 -4.49 -18.21 3.62
CA VAL A 150 -5.75 -17.72 4.24
C VAL A 150 -6.87 -17.63 3.20
N MET A 151 -6.58 -17.05 2.04
CA MET A 151 -7.50 -17.00 0.89
C MET A 151 -6.92 -17.86 -0.24
N PRO A 152 -7.63 -18.90 -0.71
CA PRO A 152 -7.15 -19.74 -1.81
C PRO A 152 -7.22 -19.01 -3.16
N TYR A 153 -8.12 -18.03 -3.30
CA TYR A 153 -8.30 -17.22 -4.48
C TYR A 153 -9.03 -15.93 -4.11
N THR A 154 -8.76 -14.86 -4.85
CA THR A 154 -9.48 -13.60 -4.78
C THR A 154 -10.27 -13.36 -6.05
N ASN A 155 -9.79 -13.81 -7.20
CA ASN A 155 -10.59 -13.98 -8.42
C ASN A 155 -10.96 -15.46 -8.59
N PHE A 156 -12.25 -15.73 -8.82
CA PHE A 156 -12.82 -17.06 -8.93
C PHE A 156 -13.74 -17.15 -10.15
N THR A 157 -13.18 -17.44 -11.32
CA THR A 157 -13.92 -17.72 -12.55
C THR A 157 -13.84 -19.22 -12.90
N PHE A 158 -14.49 -19.64 -13.98
CA PHE A 158 -14.36 -21.02 -14.46
C PHE A 158 -12.92 -21.33 -14.88
N ASP A 159 -12.33 -20.45 -15.71
CA ASP A 159 -11.02 -20.65 -16.33
C ASP A 159 -9.84 -20.25 -15.44
N PHE A 160 -10.03 -19.31 -14.52
CA PHE A 160 -8.97 -18.79 -13.67
C PHE A 160 -9.42 -18.70 -12.21
N LYS A 161 -8.56 -19.19 -11.30
CA LYS A 161 -8.73 -19.10 -9.86
C LYS A 161 -7.37 -18.76 -9.25
N GLY A 162 -7.25 -17.62 -8.61
CA GLY A 162 -5.98 -17.16 -8.08
C GLY A 162 -6.10 -15.96 -7.17
N VAL A 163 -5.05 -15.72 -6.39
CA VAL A 163 -4.91 -14.51 -5.58
C VAL A 163 -4.27 -13.44 -6.47
N ILE A 164 -5.04 -12.43 -6.83
CA ILE A 164 -4.58 -11.28 -7.62
C ILE A 164 -4.96 -9.93 -6.99
N ASP A 165 -5.78 -9.95 -5.95
CA ASP A 165 -6.16 -8.78 -5.15
C ASP A 165 -5.39 -8.77 -3.84
N TYR A 166 -4.94 -7.59 -3.42
CA TYR A 166 -4.08 -7.45 -2.24
C TYR A 166 -4.45 -6.24 -1.39
N ILE A 167 -4.19 -6.37 -0.10
CA ILE A 167 -4.12 -5.26 0.86
C ILE A 167 -2.71 -5.28 1.44
N PHE A 168 -1.90 -4.31 1.04
CA PHE A 168 -0.56 -4.06 1.56
C PHE A 168 -0.56 -2.86 2.51
N PHE A 169 0.28 -2.90 3.53
CA PHE A 169 0.51 -1.78 4.44
C PHE A 169 1.96 -1.69 4.89
N THR A 170 2.42 -0.53 5.33
CA THR A 170 3.76 -0.39 5.92
C THR A 170 3.85 -1.03 7.30
N ARG A 171 4.72 -2.05 7.44
CA ARG A 171 4.80 -2.95 8.59
C ARG A 171 5.13 -2.24 9.90
N GLN A 172 5.94 -1.18 9.87
CA GLN A 172 6.30 -0.47 11.10
C GLN A 172 5.14 0.34 11.71
N HIS A 173 4.07 0.57 10.96
CA HIS A 173 2.96 1.43 11.39
C HIS A 173 1.68 0.68 11.74
N MET A 174 1.49 -0.52 11.19
CA MET A 174 0.22 -1.22 11.32
C MET A 174 0.40 -2.69 11.66
N GLN A 175 -0.58 -3.23 12.37
CA GLN A 175 -0.70 -4.67 12.64
C GLN A 175 -2.08 -5.17 12.24
N VAL A 176 -2.13 -6.42 11.78
CA VAL A 176 -3.39 -7.08 11.40
C VAL A 176 -4.03 -7.65 12.66
N LEU A 177 -5.24 -7.20 12.98
CA LEU A 177 -6.06 -7.76 14.06
C LEU A 177 -6.90 -8.94 13.58
N GLY A 178 -7.35 -8.88 12.32
CA GLY A 178 -8.16 -9.92 11.71
C GLY A 178 -8.42 -9.65 10.24
N VAL A 179 -8.82 -10.69 9.52
CA VAL A 179 -9.23 -10.63 8.12
C VAL A 179 -10.51 -11.43 7.92
N LEU A 180 -11.29 -11.04 6.92
CA LEU A 180 -12.43 -11.85 6.46
C LEU A 180 -11.90 -13.06 5.70
N GLY A 181 -12.26 -14.26 6.16
CA GLY A 181 -11.91 -15.52 5.49
C GLY A 181 -12.68 -15.75 4.19
N PRO A 182 -12.39 -16.86 3.48
CA PRO A 182 -13.02 -17.16 2.20
C PRO A 182 -14.51 -17.47 2.34
N LEU A 183 -15.22 -17.44 1.21
CA LEU A 183 -16.51 -18.10 1.11
C LEU A 183 -16.36 -19.58 1.48
N ASP A 184 -17.35 -20.12 2.18
CA ASP A 184 -17.34 -21.51 2.62
C ASP A 184 -17.19 -22.46 1.41
N PRO A 185 -16.09 -23.26 1.34
CA PRO A 185 -15.90 -24.21 0.26
C PRO A 185 -17.01 -25.26 0.17
N HIS A 186 -17.64 -25.62 1.29
CA HIS A 186 -18.76 -26.57 1.30
C HIS A 186 -19.98 -25.97 0.61
N TRP A 187 -20.30 -24.70 0.86
CA TRP A 187 -21.40 -24.03 0.18
C TRP A 187 -21.18 -23.96 -1.33
N LEU A 188 -19.95 -23.65 -1.77
CA LEU A 188 -19.60 -23.65 -3.20
C LEU A 188 -19.81 -25.04 -3.83
N GLN A 189 -19.39 -26.11 -3.14
CA GLN A 189 -19.53 -27.49 -3.60
C GLN A 189 -21.00 -27.93 -3.66
N GLU A 190 -21.78 -27.70 -2.60
CA GLU A 190 -23.19 -28.07 -2.51
C GLU A 190 -24.05 -27.38 -3.59
N ASN A 191 -23.75 -26.11 -3.88
CA ASN A 191 -24.45 -25.32 -4.89
C ASN A 191 -23.82 -25.45 -6.29
N LYS A 192 -22.79 -26.30 -6.46
CA LYS A 192 -22.09 -26.54 -7.73
C LYS A 192 -21.56 -25.26 -8.38
N VAL A 193 -21.10 -24.32 -7.57
CA VAL A 193 -20.54 -23.04 -8.02
C VAL A 193 -19.11 -23.29 -8.48
N VAL A 194 -18.88 -23.27 -9.80
CA VAL A 194 -17.56 -23.54 -10.42
C VAL A 194 -16.80 -22.28 -10.83
N GLY A 195 -17.44 -21.11 -10.67
CA GLY A 195 -16.93 -19.78 -10.97
C GLY A 195 -17.98 -18.73 -10.65
N CYS A 196 -17.56 -17.48 -10.60
CA CYS A 196 -18.36 -16.29 -10.38
C CYS A 196 -18.22 -15.32 -11.58
N PRO A 197 -19.14 -14.35 -11.78
CA PRO A 197 -20.31 -14.07 -10.93
C PRO A 197 -21.37 -15.19 -10.93
N HIS A 198 -22.16 -15.23 -9.87
CA HIS A 198 -23.23 -16.18 -9.60
C HIS A 198 -24.46 -15.40 -9.05
N PRO A 199 -25.72 -15.88 -9.17
CA PRO A 199 -26.88 -15.15 -8.63
C PRO A 199 -26.80 -14.71 -7.16
N HIS A 200 -25.97 -15.39 -6.36
CA HIS A 200 -25.69 -15.06 -4.96
C HIS A 200 -24.30 -14.46 -4.70
N VAL A 201 -23.45 -14.35 -5.72
CA VAL A 201 -22.09 -13.77 -5.64
C VAL A 201 -21.91 -12.83 -6.84
N PRO A 202 -22.08 -11.51 -6.66
CA PRO A 202 -22.30 -10.58 -7.77
C PRO A 202 -21.04 -10.20 -8.57
N SER A 203 -19.85 -10.60 -8.12
CA SER A 203 -18.57 -10.36 -8.79
C SER A 203 -17.79 -11.66 -8.88
N ASP A 204 -16.96 -11.77 -9.92
CA ASP A 204 -15.92 -12.79 -10.04
C ASP A 204 -14.75 -12.59 -9.06
N HIS A 205 -14.63 -11.42 -8.44
CA HIS A 205 -13.73 -11.16 -7.33
C HIS A 205 -14.42 -11.27 -5.97
N LEU A 206 -13.74 -11.88 -5.00
CA LEU A 206 -14.13 -11.96 -3.61
C LEU A 206 -13.58 -10.75 -2.85
N PRO A 207 -14.39 -10.08 -2.01
CA PRO A 207 -13.95 -8.90 -1.28
C PRO A 207 -12.87 -9.27 -0.25
N LEU A 208 -11.83 -8.44 -0.20
CA LEU A 208 -10.86 -8.46 0.90
C LEU A 208 -11.29 -7.45 1.96
N LEU A 209 -11.25 -7.87 3.22
CA LEU A 209 -11.54 -7.04 4.38
C LEU A 209 -10.52 -7.35 5.47
N ALA A 210 -9.80 -6.33 5.92
CA ALA A 210 -8.85 -6.43 7.01
C ALA A 210 -9.15 -5.39 8.08
N GLN A 211 -9.04 -5.81 9.35
CA GLN A 211 -9.00 -4.91 10.49
C GLN A 211 -7.53 -4.65 10.85
N LEU A 212 -7.11 -3.39 10.73
CA LEU A 212 -5.75 -2.96 11.03
C LEU A 212 -5.73 -2.07 12.26
N GLU A 213 -4.75 -2.30 13.14
CA GLU A 213 -4.40 -1.39 14.23
C GLU A 213 -3.24 -0.50 13.78
N ILE A 214 -3.38 0.82 13.93
CA ILE A 214 -2.32 1.78 13.60
C ILE A 214 -1.56 2.13 14.89
N ALA A 215 -0.29 1.76 14.95
CA ALA A 215 0.63 2.15 16.02
C ALA A 215 1.16 3.56 15.74
N LEU A 216 0.62 4.56 16.44
CA LEU A 216 1.15 5.91 16.37
C LEU A 216 2.49 5.98 17.13
N VAL A 217 3.55 6.45 16.45
CA VAL A 217 4.85 6.70 17.08
C VAL A 217 4.69 7.83 18.10
N THR A 218 4.45 7.47 19.35
CA THR A 218 4.47 8.40 20.48
C THR A 218 5.91 8.53 20.96
N ASN A 219 6.56 9.64 20.59
CA ASN A 219 7.81 10.16 21.18
C ASN A 219 8.73 9.12 21.86
N GLY A 220 9.29 8.19 21.08
CA GLY A 220 10.42 7.36 21.49
C GLY A 220 10.15 6.21 22.48
N LEU A 221 8.89 5.88 22.77
CA LEU A 221 8.57 4.65 23.51
C LEU A 221 7.57 3.83 22.71
N VAL A 222 8.09 2.89 21.93
CA VAL A 222 7.30 1.75 21.46
C VAL A 222 6.84 1.00 22.70
N GLN A 223 5.60 1.20 23.14
CA GLN A 223 4.97 0.28 24.09
C GLN A 223 4.76 -1.04 23.35
N ARG A 224 5.73 -1.94 23.47
CA ARG A 224 5.50 -3.35 23.25
C ARG A 224 4.48 -3.81 24.29
N ARG A 225 3.28 -4.18 23.85
CA ARG A 225 2.42 -5.08 24.61
C ARG A 225 2.72 -6.51 24.20
#